data_AF-A0A845WLJ8-F1
#
_entry.id   AF-A0A845WLJ8-F1
#
_cell.length_a   1.000
_cell.length_b   1.000
_cell.length_c   1.000
_cell.angle_alpha   90.00
_cell.angle_beta   90.00
_cell.angle_gamma   90.00
#
_symmetry.space_group_name_H-M   'P 1'
#
loop_
_entity.id
_entity.type
_entity.pdbx_description
1 polymer ?
#
loop_
_entity_poly.entity_id
_entity_poly.type
_entity_poly.pdbx_seq_one_letter_code
_entity_poly.pdbx_strand_id
1 'polypeptide(L)'
;MRQRRTLRERKVIIKTESDIEVEIRLDELAKSLSSDEFEEVHLKLEQPKSVWVATLNAKLSRLEGERTFAIVMNASSIEEATDIDYLITNVNSSKVTAQWVITTYSQFL
;
A
#
# COMPACT_ATOMS: atom_id res chain seq x y z
N MET A 1 -9.50 -20.36 -14.21
CA MET A 1 -8.19 -19.96 -13.66
C MET A 1 -8.15 -18.45 -13.49
N ARG A 2 -8.40 -17.91 -12.29
CA ARG A 2 -8.10 -16.50 -12.00
C ARG A 2 -6.67 -16.46 -11.46
N GLN A 3 -5.71 -16.05 -12.28
CA GLN A 3 -4.38 -15.71 -11.77
C GLN A 3 -4.56 -14.60 -10.73
N ARG A 4 -4.62 -14.95 -9.44
CA ARG A 4 -4.32 -14.01 -8.35
C ARG A 4 -2.83 -13.71 -8.47
N ARG A 5 -2.43 -12.85 -9.41
CA ARG A 5 -1.10 -12.24 -9.35
C ARG A 5 -1.13 -11.32 -8.15
N THR A 6 -0.53 -11.77 -7.06
CA THR A 6 -0.34 -11.00 -5.83
C THR A 6 0.33 -9.68 -6.20
N LEU A 7 -0.24 -8.55 -5.75
CA LEU A 7 0.34 -7.22 -6.02
C LEU A 7 1.73 -7.09 -5.38
N ARG A 8 1.95 -7.82 -4.27
CA ARG A 8 3.21 -7.98 -3.55
C ARG A 8 4.45 -8.15 -4.44
N GLU A 9 4.39 -9.07 -5.41
CA GLU A 9 5.55 -9.41 -6.26
C GLU A 9 5.66 -8.52 -7.51
N ARG A 10 4.79 -7.53 -7.65
CA ARG A 10 4.84 -6.64 -8.82
C ARG A 10 5.96 -5.64 -8.67
N LYS A 11 6.62 -5.41 -9.81
CA LYS A 11 7.57 -4.32 -9.96
C LYS A 11 6.84 -3.01 -10.23
N VAL A 12 7.22 -2.00 -9.48
CA VAL A 12 6.75 -0.63 -9.58
C VAL A 12 7.94 0.29 -9.81
N ILE A 13 7.69 1.40 -10.50
CA ILE A 13 8.67 2.44 -10.75
C ILE A 13 8.29 3.62 -9.87
N ILE A 14 9.18 3.96 -8.95
CA ILE A 14 9.04 5.13 -8.07
C ILE A 14 9.98 6.24 -8.52
N LYS A 15 9.57 7.47 -8.31
CA LYS A 15 10.47 8.62 -8.41
C LYS A 15 11.04 8.92 -7.03
N THR A 16 12.35 8.93 -6.95
CA THR A 16 13.07 9.35 -5.75
C THR A 16 13.18 10.87 -5.69
N GLU A 17 13.61 11.43 -4.56
CA GLU A 17 13.82 12.89 -4.39
C GLU A 17 14.80 13.48 -5.41
N SER A 18 15.69 12.66 -5.97
CA SER A 18 16.63 13.02 -7.02
C SER A 18 16.02 13.00 -8.44
N ASP A 19 14.70 12.84 -8.56
CA ASP A 19 13.95 12.63 -9.82
C ASP A 19 14.45 11.44 -10.65
N ILE A 20 15.10 10.49 -9.99
CA ILE A 20 15.55 9.22 -10.60
C ILE A 20 14.41 8.22 -10.49
N GLU A 21 14.00 7.67 -11.62
CA GLU A 21 13.06 6.55 -11.71
C GLU A 21 13.79 5.24 -11.39
N VAL A 22 13.35 4.57 -10.32
CA VAL A 22 13.91 3.29 -9.88
C VAL A 22 12.83 2.22 -9.96
N GLU A 23 13.14 1.10 -10.61
CA GLU A 23 12.28 -0.08 -10.62
C GLU A 23 12.57 -0.93 -9.38
N ILE A 24 11.57 -1.09 -8.51
CA ILE A 24 11.65 -1.87 -7.28
C ILE A 24 10.41 -2.79 -7.16
N ARG A 25 10.53 -3.90 -6.46
CA ARG A 25 9.35 -4.72 -6.14
C ARG A 25 8.53 -4.09 -5.03
N LEU A 26 7.21 -4.23 -5.07
CA LEU A 26 6.33 -3.59 -4.09
C LEU A 26 6.57 -4.07 -2.65
N ASP A 27 6.93 -5.34 -2.46
CA ASP A 27 7.28 -5.87 -1.14
C ASP A 27 8.63 -5.38 -0.61
N GLU A 28 9.61 -5.23 -1.48
CA GLU A 28 10.90 -4.62 -1.11
C GLU A 28 10.74 -3.12 -0.83
N LEU A 29 9.89 -2.44 -1.60
CA LEU A 29 9.52 -1.05 -1.33
C LEU A 29 8.85 -0.93 0.04
N ALA A 30 7.89 -1.80 0.36
CA ALA A 30 7.24 -1.80 1.67
C ALA A 30 8.24 -1.96 2.83
N LYS A 31 9.24 -2.85 2.68
CA LYS A 31 10.31 -3.01 3.68
C LYS A 31 11.23 -1.80 3.81
N SER A 32 11.35 -0.99 2.75
CA SER A 32 12.15 0.24 2.79
C SER A 32 11.43 1.41 3.48
N LEU A 33 10.12 1.32 3.67
CA LEU A 33 9.34 2.30 4.43
C LEU A 33 9.61 2.13 5.93
N SER A 34 9.80 3.25 6.62
CA SER A 34 9.88 3.27 8.08
C SER A 34 8.46 3.18 8.68
N SER A 35 8.37 2.83 9.96
CA SER A 35 7.09 2.82 10.70
C SER A 35 6.38 4.18 10.69
N ASP A 36 7.13 5.28 10.58
CA ASP A 36 6.57 6.64 10.54
C ASP A 36 5.80 6.95 9.23
N GLU A 37 6.06 6.21 8.15
CA GLU A 37 5.32 6.32 6.89
C GLU A 37 3.95 5.62 6.96
N PHE A 38 3.72 4.83 8.01
CA PHE A 38 2.46 4.13 8.23
C PHE A 38 1.58 4.88 9.21
N GLU A 39 0.41 5.29 8.74
CA GLU A 39 -0.61 5.93 9.57
C GLU A 39 -1.44 4.85 10.28
N GLU A 40 -1.55 4.94 11.61
CA GLU A 40 -2.42 4.06 12.39
C GLU A 40 -3.89 4.45 12.20
N VAL A 41 -4.70 3.50 11.78
CA VAL A 41 -6.14 3.64 11.60
C VAL A 41 -6.87 2.68 12.52
N HIS A 42 -7.77 3.22 13.33
CA HIS A 42 -8.63 2.45 14.22
C HIS A 42 -9.94 2.07 13.52
N LEU A 43 -10.11 0.77 13.27
CA LEU A 43 -11.33 0.20 12.73
C LEU A 43 -12.38 0.04 13.83
N LYS A 44 -13.51 0.75 13.69
CA LYS A 44 -14.70 0.59 14.54
C LYS A 44 -15.57 -0.58 14.08
N LEU A 45 -15.00 -1.79 14.09
CA LEU A 45 -15.73 -3.03 13.85
C LEU A 45 -16.35 -3.54 15.17
N GLU A 46 -17.13 -4.63 15.11
CA GLU A 46 -17.63 -5.30 16.33
C GLU A 46 -16.51 -5.68 17.30
N GLN A 47 -15.32 -5.98 16.75
CA GLN A 47 -14.06 -6.05 17.49
C GLN A 47 -13.13 -4.94 16.99
N PRO A 48 -12.77 -3.95 17.83
CA PRO A 48 -11.88 -2.88 17.40
C PRO A 48 -10.50 -3.44 17.02
N LYS A 49 -10.01 -3.04 15.85
CA LYS A 49 -8.71 -3.46 15.32
C LYS A 49 -7.92 -2.21 14.90
N SER A 50 -6.64 -2.16 15.23
CA SER A 50 -5.73 -1.17 14.65
C SER A 50 -5.09 -1.76 13.40
N VAL A 51 -5.00 -0.96 12.36
CA VAL A 51 -4.30 -1.29 11.11
C VAL A 51 -3.41 -0.13 10.72
N TRP A 52 -2.30 -0.44 10.10
CA TRP A 52 -1.31 0.54 9.66
C TRP A 52 -1.34 0.63 8.16
N VAL A 53 -1.45 1.85 7.65
CA VAL A 53 -1.61 2.10 6.21
C VAL A 53 -0.57 3.09 5.73
N ALA A 54 0.19 2.69 4.72
CA ALA A 54 1.02 3.60 3.93
C ALA A 54 0.41 3.76 2.54
N THR A 55 0.42 4.98 2.03
CA THR A 55 -0.04 5.30 0.67
C THR A 55 1.11 5.87 -0.14
N LEU A 56 1.34 5.33 -1.33
CA LEU A 56 2.46 5.74 -2.18
C LEU A 56 2.04 5.82 -3.64
N ASN A 57 2.69 6.71 -4.41
CA ASN A 57 2.48 6.81 -5.85
C ASN A 57 3.60 6.12 -6.60
N ALA A 58 3.24 5.23 -7.50
CA ALA A 58 4.20 4.58 -8.37
C ALA A 58 3.59 4.27 -9.73
N LYS A 59 4.44 4.05 -10.74
CA LYS A 59 4.02 3.52 -12.03
C LYS A 59 4.14 2.01 -12.01
N LEU A 60 3.24 1.30 -12.67
CA LEU A 60 3.49 -0.10 -12.98
C LEU A 60 4.29 -0.19 -14.26
N SER A 61 5.36 -0.96 -14.27
CA SER A 61 6.23 -1.20 -15.45
C SER A 61 5.45 -1.61 -16.72
N ARG A 62 4.23 -2.15 -16.57
CA ARG A 62 3.36 -2.61 -17.67
C ARG A 62 2.11 -1.75 -17.92
N LEU A 63 1.91 -0.66 -17.19
CA LEU A 63 0.72 0.19 -17.32
C LEU A 63 1.14 1.65 -17.41
N GLU A 64 0.55 2.37 -18.35
CA GLU A 64 0.78 3.80 -18.47
C GLU A 64 0.09 4.57 -17.34
N GLY A 65 0.81 5.55 -16.79
CA GLY A 65 0.34 6.44 -15.74
C GLY A 65 0.71 5.99 -14.32
N GLU A 66 0.78 6.98 -13.44
CA GLU A 66 0.95 6.76 -12.01
C GLU A 66 -0.36 6.27 -11.38
N ARG A 67 -0.21 5.41 -10.39
CA ARG A 67 -1.29 4.86 -9.58
C ARG A 67 -0.91 5.00 -8.12
N THR A 68 -1.94 5.17 -7.31
CA THR A 68 -1.75 5.14 -5.86
C THR A 68 -1.87 3.71 -5.38
N PHE A 69 -0.84 3.28 -4.66
CA PHE A 69 -0.80 2.01 -3.97
C PHE A 69 -1.03 2.27 -2.49
N ALA A 70 -1.66 1.30 -1.84
CA ALA A 70 -1.75 1.29 -0.39
C ALA A 70 -1.22 -0.04 0.14
N ILE A 71 -0.42 0.04 1.20
CA ILE A 71 0.05 -1.11 1.95
C ILE A 71 -0.70 -1.07 3.27
N VAL A 72 -1.45 -2.12 3.57
CA VAL A 72 -2.25 -2.24 4.80
C VAL A 72 -1.70 -3.41 5.59
N MET A 73 -1.45 -3.22 6.87
CA MET A 73 -0.97 -4.30 7.73
C MET A 73 -1.55 -4.26 9.14
N ASN A 74 -1.41 -5.37 9.85
CA ASN A 74 -1.92 -5.54 11.21
C ASN A 74 -0.94 -5.15 12.33
N ALA A 75 0.23 -4.62 11.99
CA ALA A 75 1.26 -4.19 12.94
C ALA A 75 1.90 -2.88 12.50
N SER A 76 2.65 -2.23 13.38
CA SER A 76 3.32 -0.96 13.11
C SER A 76 4.57 -1.07 12.22
N SER A 77 5.04 -2.29 11.96
CA SER A 77 6.22 -2.55 11.13
C SER A 77 6.01 -3.77 10.24
N ILE A 78 6.65 -3.76 9.07
CA ILE A 78 6.58 -4.89 8.12
C ILE A 78 7.20 -6.16 8.71
N GLU A 79 8.16 -6.06 9.62
CA GLU A 79 8.82 -7.21 10.25
C GLU A 79 7.91 -7.91 11.27
N GLU A 80 7.05 -7.15 11.96
CA GLU A 80 6.08 -7.68 12.94
C GLU A 80 4.75 -8.07 12.29
N ALA A 81 4.45 -7.51 11.11
CA ALA A 81 3.21 -7.77 10.42
C ALA A 81 3.13 -9.22 9.93
N THR A 82 2.08 -9.91 10.37
CA THR A 82 1.75 -11.27 9.91
C THR A 82 0.78 -11.26 8.75
N ASP A 83 0.06 -10.14 8.56
CA ASP A 83 -0.94 -9.94 7.54
C ASP A 83 -0.70 -8.60 6.85
N ILE A 84 -0.39 -8.65 5.56
CA ILE A 84 -0.03 -7.48 4.75
C ILE A 84 -0.77 -7.56 3.41
N ASP A 85 -1.64 -6.59 3.20
CA ASP A 85 -2.35 -6.37 1.95
C ASP A 85 -1.72 -5.27 1.12
N TYR A 86 -1.68 -5.52 -0.19
CA TYR A 86 -1.17 -4.61 -1.18
C TYR A 86 -2.30 -4.25 -2.12
N LEU A 87 -2.70 -2.99 -2.10
CA LEU A 87 -3.85 -2.47 -2.83
C LEU A 87 -3.40 -1.47 -3.89
N ILE A 88 -4.19 -1.34 -4.95
CA ILE A 88 -3.98 -0.34 -6.00
C ILE A 88 -5.30 0.35 -6.32
N THR A 89 -5.25 1.66 -6.48
CA THR A 89 -6.39 2.48 -6.87
C THR A 89 -6.04 3.43 -8.01
N ASN A 90 -7.05 3.71 -8.84
CA ASN A 90 -6.99 4.75 -9.89
C ASN A 90 -7.46 6.11 -9.36
N VAL A 91 -7.84 6.19 -8.09
CA VAL A 91 -8.22 7.45 -7.44
C VAL A 91 -6.99 8.33 -7.29
N ASN A 92 -7.17 9.64 -7.46
CA ASN A 92 -6.09 10.61 -7.31
C ASN A 92 -5.49 10.54 -5.90
N SER A 93 -4.15 10.53 -5.82
CA SER A 93 -3.39 10.42 -4.58
C SER A 93 -3.77 11.46 -3.52
N SER A 94 -4.15 12.67 -3.91
CA SER A 94 -4.62 13.72 -2.98
C SER A 94 -5.89 13.35 -2.21
N LYS A 95 -6.64 12.34 -2.67
CA LYS A 95 -7.88 11.85 -2.04
C LYS A 95 -7.69 10.51 -1.33
N VAL A 96 -6.58 9.82 -1.57
CA VAL A 96 -6.30 8.50 -1.02
C VAL A 96 -5.56 8.67 0.30
N THR A 97 -6.31 8.74 1.39
CA THR A 97 -5.76 8.74 2.76
C THR A 97 -5.83 7.34 3.36
N ALA A 98 -5.10 7.09 4.45
CA ALA A 98 -5.19 5.85 5.20
C ALA A 98 -6.63 5.50 5.58
N GLN A 99 -7.37 6.47 6.12
CA GLN A 99 -8.79 6.31 6.46
C GLN A 99 -9.65 5.96 5.23
N TRP A 100 -9.39 6.58 4.07
CA TRP A 100 -10.13 6.30 2.85
C TRP A 100 -9.88 4.88 2.34
N VAL A 101 -8.62 4.42 2.38
CA VAL A 101 -8.24 3.04 2.01
C VAL A 101 -8.99 2.06 2.88
N ILE A 102 -8.94 2.26 4.20
CA ILE A 102 -9.66 1.38 5.13
C ILE A 102 -11.15 1.42 4.88
N THR A 103 -11.77 2.59 4.76
CA THR A 103 -13.23 2.69 4.52
C THR A 103 -13.66 2.02 3.21
N THR A 104 -12.81 2.08 2.18
CA THR A 104 -13.10 1.52 0.86
C THR A 104 -12.89 0.00 0.81
N TYR A 105 -11.84 -0.49 1.45
CA TYR A 105 -11.41 -1.88 1.35
C TYR A 105 -11.72 -2.73 2.60
N SER A 106 -12.20 -2.15 3.70
CA SER A 106 -12.64 -2.88 4.90
C SER A 106 -13.85 -3.78 4.66
N GLN A 107 -14.53 -3.66 3.52
CA GLN A 107 -15.56 -4.62 3.11
C GLN A 107 -14.97 -5.94 2.60
N PHE A 108 -13.66 -5.97 2.34
CA PHE A 108 -12.93 -7.11 1.79
C PHE A 108 -11.78 -7.60 2.70
N LEU A 109 -11.53 -6.90 3.82
CA LEU A 109 -10.62 -7.28 4.91
C LEU A 109 -11.41 -8.01 6.00
#